data_AF-A0A419SU24-F1
#
_entry.id   AF-A0A419SU24-F1
#
_cell.length_a   1.000
_cell.length_b   1.000
_cell.length_c   1.000
_cell.angle_alpha   90.00
_cell.angle_beta   90.00
_cell.angle_gamma   90.00
#
_symmetry.space_group_name_H-M   'P 1'
#
loop_
_entity.id
_entity.type
_entity.pdbx_description
1 polymer ?
#
loop_
_entity_poly.entity_id
_entity_poly.type
_entity_poly.pdbx_seq_one_letter_code
_entity_poly.pdbx_strand_id
1 'polypeptide(L)'
;MYKNILFALILVTLIISPAFIYAHGAEIEYNANITYKITAKYDNGKPMAGAQVIIYAPDNPSTPWKKGVCDENGNFTFIPDTSKKGNWTIQVRKAGHGTSIYIPIDEKMATSGKTGYSSLQLILMIGCVVWGLVGTSLYFRR
;
A
#
# COMPACT_ATOMS: atom_id res chain seq x y z
N MET A 1 -80.45 -13.93 0.53
CA MET A 1 -79.93 -12.61 0.16
C MET A 1 -78.57 -12.31 0.78
N TYR A 2 -78.40 -12.41 2.11
CA TYR A 2 -77.13 -12.15 2.82
C TYR A 2 -75.94 -13.02 2.38
N LYS A 3 -76.17 -14.30 2.06
CA LYS A 3 -75.10 -15.21 1.58
C LYS A 3 -74.48 -14.77 0.25
N ASN A 4 -75.29 -14.19 -0.65
CA ASN A 4 -74.81 -13.70 -1.95
C ASN A 4 -74.07 -12.37 -1.80
N ILE A 5 -74.50 -11.52 -0.85
CA ILE A 5 -73.81 -10.28 -0.48
C ILE A 5 -72.46 -10.59 0.17
N LEU A 6 -72.41 -11.55 1.09
CA LEU A 6 -71.17 -11.99 1.74
C LEU A 6 -70.18 -12.58 0.73
N PHE A 7 -70.68 -13.37 -0.22
CA PHE A 7 -69.88 -13.94 -1.30
C PHE A 7 -69.35 -12.86 -2.24
N ALA A 8 -70.17 -11.88 -2.59
CA ALA A 8 -69.75 -10.73 -3.39
C ALA A 8 -68.70 -9.88 -2.65
N LEU A 9 -68.84 -9.69 -1.35
CA LEU A 9 -67.88 -8.93 -0.54
C LEU A 9 -66.50 -9.61 -0.49
N ILE A 10 -66.49 -10.94 -0.31
CA ILE A 10 -65.27 -11.76 -0.33
C ILE A 10 -64.60 -11.73 -1.71
N LEU A 11 -65.40 -11.79 -2.78
CA LEU A 11 -64.89 -11.73 -4.15
C LEU A 11 -64.27 -10.36 -4.47
N VAL A 12 -64.89 -9.27 -4.01
CA VAL A 12 -64.35 -7.91 -4.18
C VAL A 12 -63.03 -7.74 -3.43
N THR A 13 -62.89 -8.28 -2.21
CA THR A 13 -61.61 -8.24 -1.49
C THR A 13 -60.50 -9.07 -2.14
N LEU A 14 -60.84 -10.12 -2.89
CA LEU A 14 -59.87 -10.96 -3.60
C LEU A 14 -59.35 -10.31 -4.90
N ILE A 15 -60.12 -9.39 -5.48
CA ILE A 15 -59.77 -8.66 -6.72
C ILE A 15 -58.88 -7.44 -6.43
N ILE A 16 -58.84 -6.97 -5.18
CA ILE A 16 -57.87 -5.96 -4.74
C ILE A 16 -56.53 -6.68 -4.53
N SER A 17 -55.85 -7.01 -5.63
CA SER A 17 -54.48 -7.52 -5.57
C SER A 17 -53.59 -6.49 -4.89
N PRO A 18 -52.62 -6.88 -4.03
CA PRO A 18 -51.64 -5.94 -3.55
C PRO A 18 -50.86 -5.40 -4.76
N ALA A 19 -51.01 -4.10 -5.03
CA ALA A 19 -50.19 -3.40 -6.02
C ALA A 19 -48.73 -3.71 -5.71
N PHE A 20 -47.95 -4.09 -6.74
CA PHE A 20 -46.54 -4.46 -6.64
C PHE A 20 -45.80 -3.57 -5.63
N ILE A 21 -45.62 -4.07 -4.41
CA ILE A 21 -44.80 -3.42 -3.41
C ILE A 21 -43.38 -3.67 -3.88
N TYR A 22 -42.82 -2.74 -4.64
CA TYR A 22 -41.39 -2.69 -4.88
C TYR A 22 -40.74 -2.39 -3.53
N ALA A 23 -40.51 -3.43 -2.74
CA ALA A 23 -39.54 -3.35 -1.66
C ALA A 23 -38.23 -2.90 -2.34
N HIS A 24 -37.78 -1.69 -2.04
CA HIS A 24 -36.57 -1.14 -2.63
C HIS A 24 -35.40 -1.94 -2.06
N GLY A 25 -34.98 -2.98 -2.78
CA GLY A 25 -33.74 -3.68 -2.49
C GLY A 25 -32.58 -2.73 -2.75
N ALA A 26 -31.74 -2.51 -1.74
CA ALA A 26 -30.47 -1.83 -1.91
C ALA A 26 -29.39 -2.89 -2.13
N GLU A 27 -28.76 -2.88 -3.30
CA GLU A 27 -27.58 -3.68 -3.60
C GLU A 27 -26.34 -2.80 -3.39
N ILE A 28 -25.43 -3.24 -2.53
CA ILE A 28 -24.17 -2.55 -2.26
C ILE A 28 -23.04 -3.51 -2.58
N GLU A 29 -22.24 -3.15 -3.58
CA GLU A 29 -20.96 -3.78 -3.89
C GLU A 29 -19.84 -2.81 -3.45
N TYR A 30 -18.83 -3.33 -2.75
CA TYR A 30 -17.67 -2.53 -2.35
C TYR A 30 -16.38 -3.31 -2.58
N ASN A 31 -15.32 -2.60 -2.93
CA ASN A 31 -13.99 -3.16 -3.17
C ASN A 31 -12.95 -2.32 -2.43
N ALA A 32 -12.42 -2.83 -1.32
CA ALA A 32 -11.41 -2.15 -0.52
C ALA A 32 -10.01 -2.60 -0.94
N ASN A 33 -9.21 -1.69 -1.50
CA ASN A 33 -7.86 -1.98 -1.99
C ASN A 33 -6.79 -1.23 -1.19
N ILE A 34 -5.73 -1.93 -0.80
CA ILE A 34 -4.57 -1.33 -0.13
C ILE A 34 -3.70 -0.64 -1.18
N THR A 35 -3.44 0.65 -1.00
CA THR A 35 -2.54 1.43 -1.87
C THR A 35 -1.25 1.77 -1.13
N TYR A 36 -0.11 1.42 -1.72
CA TYR A 36 1.20 1.82 -1.22
C TYR A 36 1.69 3.06 -1.98
N LYS A 37 2.16 4.05 -1.24
CA LYS A 37 2.85 5.23 -1.79
C LYS A 37 4.33 5.16 -1.44
N ILE A 38 5.16 5.13 -2.46
CA ILE A 38 6.60 5.26 -2.37
C ILE A 38 6.94 6.74 -2.53
N THR A 39 7.73 7.29 -1.61
CA THR A 39 8.29 8.65 -1.73
C THR A 39 9.80 8.54 -1.75
N ALA A 40 10.39 8.81 -2.91
CA ALA A 40 11.82 8.71 -3.14
C ALA A 40 12.47 10.10 -3.12
N LYS A 41 13.47 10.26 -2.26
CA LYS A 41 14.24 11.49 -2.08
C LYS A 41 15.72 11.17 -2.02
N TYR A 42 16.54 12.11 -2.48
CA TYR A 42 17.96 12.09 -2.19
C TYR A 42 18.17 12.39 -0.69
N ASP A 43 19.36 12.06 -0.20
CA ASP A 43 19.89 12.35 1.13
C ASP A 43 19.89 13.85 1.47
N ASN A 44 19.97 14.73 0.46
CA ASN A 44 19.78 16.18 0.62
C ASN A 44 18.29 16.62 0.67
N GLY A 45 17.35 15.67 0.64
CA GLY A 45 15.90 15.92 0.71
C GLY A 45 15.21 16.26 -0.61
N LYS A 46 15.95 16.48 -1.71
CA LYS A 46 15.36 16.76 -3.03
C LYS A 46 14.59 15.53 -3.55
N PRO A 47 13.44 15.72 -4.23
CA PRO A 47 12.69 14.60 -4.79
C PRO A 47 13.46 13.90 -5.90
N MET A 48 13.35 12.57 -5.95
CA MET A 48 13.88 11.76 -7.06
C MET A 48 12.89 11.74 -8.23
N ALA A 49 12.57 12.92 -8.77
CA ALA A 49 11.64 13.07 -9.88
C ALA A 49 12.03 12.19 -11.08
N GLY A 50 11.11 11.46 -11.69
CA GLY A 50 11.44 10.63 -12.86
C GLY A 50 12.32 9.41 -12.54
N ALA A 51 12.49 9.02 -11.27
CA ALA A 51 13.19 7.81 -10.91
C ALA A 51 12.44 6.56 -11.38
N GLN A 52 13.17 5.56 -11.89
CA GLN A 52 12.58 4.27 -12.26
C GLN A 52 12.22 3.49 -11.01
N VAL A 53 11.01 2.94 -10.99
CA VAL A 53 10.53 2.02 -9.96
C VAL A 53 10.32 0.65 -10.56
N ILE A 54 10.88 -0.38 -9.93
CA ILE A 54 10.71 -1.78 -10.31
C ILE A 54 10.26 -2.56 -9.08
N ILE A 55 9.14 -3.26 -9.22
CA ILE A 55 8.51 -4.02 -8.14
C ILE A 55 8.57 -5.50 -8.49
N TYR A 56 9.02 -6.31 -7.55
CA TYR A 56 9.07 -7.77 -7.65
C TYR A 56 8.16 -8.38 -6.60
N ALA A 57 7.35 -9.33 -7.04
CA ALA A 57 6.48 -10.09 -6.16
C ALA A 57 7.29 -11.20 -5.44
N PRO A 58 6.85 -11.64 -4.25
CA PRO A 58 7.60 -12.61 -3.43
C PRO A 58 7.81 -13.97 -4.12
N ASP A 59 6.87 -14.37 -4.98
CA ASP A 59 6.86 -15.64 -5.69
C ASP A 59 7.80 -15.69 -6.89
N ASN A 60 8.17 -14.53 -7.46
CA ASN A 60 9.09 -14.44 -8.58
C ASN A 60 10.00 -13.20 -8.45
N PRO A 61 11.04 -13.25 -7.61
CA PRO A 61 11.93 -12.12 -7.36
C PRO A 61 12.86 -11.79 -8.53
N SER A 62 12.95 -12.66 -9.54
CA SER A 62 13.81 -12.45 -10.71
C SER A 62 13.11 -11.70 -11.85
N THR A 63 11.77 -11.68 -11.84
CA THR A 63 10.97 -11.05 -12.91
C THR A 63 10.18 -9.87 -12.37
N PRO A 64 10.31 -8.66 -12.94
CA PRO A 64 9.51 -7.53 -12.53
C PRO A 64 8.01 -7.81 -12.64
N TRP A 65 7.29 -7.67 -11.53
CA TRP A 65 5.83 -7.68 -11.50
C TRP A 65 5.25 -6.37 -12.03
N LYS A 66 5.87 -5.23 -11.66
CA LYS A 66 5.47 -3.91 -12.17
C LYS A 66 6.68 -3.02 -12.36
N LYS A 67 6.62 -2.17 -13.38
CA LYS A 67 7.58 -1.09 -13.62
C LYS A 67 6.83 0.23 -13.69
N GLY A 68 7.51 1.31 -13.31
CA GLY A 68 6.94 2.65 -13.32
C GLY A 68 7.99 3.71 -13.13
N VAL A 69 7.54 4.95 -13.00
CA VAL A 69 8.39 6.13 -12.85
C VAL A 69 7.78 7.06 -11.80
N CYS A 70 8.61 7.61 -10.92
CA CYS A 70 8.17 8.61 -9.94
C CYS A 70 7.73 9.92 -10.60
N ASP A 71 6.70 10.56 -10.02
CA ASP A 71 6.26 11.91 -10.40
C ASP A 71 7.30 12.99 -10.05
N GLU A 72 6.99 14.26 -10.36
CA GLU A 72 7.87 15.41 -10.10
C GLU A 72 8.22 15.60 -8.61
N ASN A 73 7.36 15.12 -7.72
CA ASN A 73 7.54 15.15 -6.27
C ASN A 73 8.28 13.91 -5.75
N GLY A 74 8.73 13.01 -6.64
CA GLY A 74 9.42 11.77 -6.28
C GLY A 74 8.48 10.68 -5.79
N ASN A 75 7.16 10.79 -6.00
CA ASN A 75 6.19 9.80 -5.55
C ASN A 75 5.86 8.78 -6.62
N PHE A 76 5.56 7.56 -6.19
CA PHE A 76 5.00 6.51 -7.03
C PHE A 76 3.98 5.71 -6.22
N THR A 77 2.80 5.44 -6.77
CA THR A 77 1.76 4.65 -6.10
C THR A 77 1.51 3.33 -6.82
N PHE A 78 1.23 2.29 -6.05
CA PHE A 78 0.79 1.02 -6.60
C PHE A 78 -0.16 0.29 -5.64
N ILE A 79 -1.02 -0.53 -6.22
CA ILE A 79 -1.87 -1.49 -5.51
C ILE A 79 -1.25 -2.86 -5.78
N PRO A 80 -0.77 -3.58 -4.76
CA PRO A 80 -0.22 -4.92 -4.90
C PRO A 80 -1.33 -5.95 -5.06
N ASP A 81 -0.97 -7.09 -5.65
CA ASP A 81 -1.81 -8.29 -5.61
C ASP A 81 -1.71 -8.91 -4.21
N THR A 82 -2.75 -8.73 -3.39
CA THR A 82 -2.79 -9.20 -2.00
C THR A 82 -2.89 -10.73 -1.87
N SER A 83 -3.15 -11.46 -2.96
CA SER A 83 -3.06 -12.92 -2.96
C SER A 83 -1.60 -13.41 -2.84
N LYS A 84 -0.64 -12.59 -3.27
CA LYS A 84 0.80 -12.88 -3.22
C LYS A 84 1.42 -12.35 -1.92
N LYS A 85 1.22 -13.11 -0.85
CA LYS A 85 1.74 -12.79 0.49
C LYS A 85 3.26 -12.91 0.57
N GLY A 86 3.90 -12.08 1.39
CA GLY A 86 5.33 -12.12 1.67
C GLY A 86 6.05 -10.80 1.45
N ASN A 87 7.37 -10.85 1.33
CA ASN A 87 8.21 -9.67 1.19
C ASN A 87 8.32 -9.25 -0.28
N TRP A 88 7.63 -8.16 -0.61
CA TRP A 88 7.72 -7.52 -1.92
C TRP A 88 8.98 -6.67 -1.99
N THR A 89 9.72 -6.77 -3.10
CA THR A 89 10.92 -5.95 -3.30
C THR A 89 10.59 -4.76 -4.19
N ILE A 90 10.84 -3.56 -3.69
CA ILE A 90 10.64 -2.31 -4.43
C ILE A 90 12.01 -1.68 -4.63
N GLN A 91 12.45 -1.59 -5.89
CA GLN A 91 13.68 -0.91 -6.27
C GLN A 91 13.35 0.46 -6.86
N VAL A 92 14.00 1.50 -6.37
CA VAL A 92 13.89 2.86 -6.93
C VAL A 92 15.28 3.34 -7.33
N ARG A 93 15.45 3.75 -8.60
CA ARG A 93 16.77 4.13 -9.13
C ARG A 93 16.70 5.29 -10.12
N LYS A 94 17.67 6.20 -10.02
CA LYS A 94 17.90 7.29 -10.98
C LYS A 94 19.38 7.67 -11.03
N ALA A 95 19.97 7.70 -12.23
CA ALA A 95 21.35 8.17 -12.47
C ALA A 95 22.38 7.61 -11.46
N GLY A 96 22.45 6.29 -11.33
CA GLY A 96 23.37 5.60 -10.42
C GLY A 96 22.96 5.59 -8.94
N HIS A 97 22.07 6.49 -8.52
CA HIS A 97 21.55 6.53 -7.15
C HIS A 97 20.30 5.65 -7.05
N GLY A 98 20.22 4.81 -6.03
CA GLY A 98 19.03 4.00 -5.82
C GLY A 98 19.09 3.14 -4.57
N THR A 99 17.94 2.62 -4.19
CA THR A 99 17.79 1.73 -3.04
C THR A 99 16.73 0.68 -3.32
N SER A 100 16.80 -0.42 -2.59
CA SER A 100 15.81 -1.49 -2.60
C SER A 100 15.23 -1.61 -1.20
N ILE A 101 13.91 -1.67 -1.10
CA ILE A 101 13.20 -1.88 0.16
C ILE A 101 12.35 -3.14 0.07
N TYR A 102 12.07 -3.73 1.23
CA TYR A 102 11.20 -4.87 1.37
C TYR A 102 9.94 -4.45 2.12
N ILE A 103 8.78 -4.65 1.50
CA ILE A 103 7.49 -4.38 2.12
C ILE A 103 6.85 -5.73 2.43
N PRO A 104 6.65 -6.09 3.71
CA PRO A 104 5.88 -7.27 4.06
C PRO A 104 4.40 -7.01 3.76
N ILE A 105 3.81 -7.84 2.92
CA ILE A 105 2.38 -7.82 2.62
C ILE A 105 1.77 -9.10 3.17
N ASP A 106 0.90 -8.95 4.18
CA ASP A 106 0.16 -10.03 4.82
C ASP A 106 -1.34 -9.69 4.89
N GLU A 107 -2.15 -10.60 5.45
CA GLU A 107 -3.61 -10.42 5.56
C GLU A 107 -4.04 -9.32 6.54
N LYS A 108 -3.12 -8.72 7.32
CA LYS A 108 -3.52 -7.92 8.47
C LYS A 108 -2.98 -6.49 8.53
N MET A 109 -1.90 -6.09 7.86
CA MET A 109 -1.47 -4.68 7.95
C MET A 109 -0.76 -4.10 6.72
N ALA A 110 -1.12 -2.86 6.38
CA ALA A 110 -0.28 -1.99 5.57
C ALA A 110 0.85 -1.43 6.44
N THR A 111 2.10 -1.82 6.14
CA THR A 111 3.27 -1.41 6.93
C THR A 111 3.91 -0.16 6.34
N SER A 112 4.27 0.82 7.19
CA SER A 112 5.07 1.98 6.80
C SER A 112 6.52 1.79 7.22
N GLY A 113 7.46 2.10 6.32
CA GLY A 113 8.89 2.01 6.56
C GLY A 113 9.64 3.18 5.94
N LYS A 114 10.76 3.57 6.55
CA LYS A 114 11.67 4.60 6.03
C LYS A 114 13.08 4.02 5.99
N THR A 115 13.78 4.27 4.89
CA THR A 115 15.21 3.96 4.75
C THR A 115 16.07 5.21 4.85
N GLY A 116 17.37 5.02 5.09
CA GLY A 116 18.34 6.09 5.32
C GLY A 116 18.67 6.30 6.80
N TYR A 117 19.80 6.95 7.07
CA TYR A 117 20.28 7.22 8.42
C TYR A 117 19.68 8.51 8.97
N SER A 118 19.42 8.54 10.27
CA SER A 118 19.13 9.80 10.97
C SER A 118 20.41 10.62 11.16
N SER A 119 20.26 11.94 11.33
CA SER A 119 21.40 12.82 11.61
C SER A 119 22.17 12.39 12.87
N LEU A 120 21.45 11.93 13.89
CA LEU A 120 22.05 11.45 15.13
C LEU A 120 22.81 10.13 14.92
N GLN A 121 22.26 9.19 14.15
CA GLN A 121 22.98 7.97 13.75
C GLN A 121 24.26 8.30 12.99
N LEU A 122 24.20 9.26 12.05
CA LEU A 122 25.36 9.70 11.29
C LEU A 122 26.44 10.30 12.21
N ILE A 123 26.06 11.19 13.13
CA ILE A 123 26.99 11.81 14.08
C ILE A 123 27.63 10.74 14.98
N LEU A 124 26.86 9.79 15.50
CA LEU A 124 27.38 8.70 16.32
C LEU A 124 28.38 7.83 15.55
N MET A 125 28.07 7.47 14.30
CA MET A 125 28.99 6.70 13.45
C MET A 125 30.31 7.44 13.24
N ILE A 126 30.27 8.74 12.94
CA ILE A 126 31.49 9.57 12.80
C ILE A 126 32.27 9.59 14.12
N GLY A 127 31.60 9.76 15.26
CA GLY A 127 32.22 9.75 16.58
C GLY A 127 32.94 8.44 16.89
N CYS A 128 32.33 7.30 16.60
CA CYS A 128 32.94 5.99 16.78
C CYS A 128 34.19 5.79 15.91
N VAL A 129 34.15 6.25 14.65
CA VAL A 129 35.30 6.17 13.74
C VAL A 129 36.46 7.03 14.24
N VAL A 130 36.18 8.29 14.61
CA VAL A 130 37.21 9.20 15.16
C VAL A 130 37.81 8.62 16.44
N TRP A 131 36.97 8.13 17.35
CA TRP A 131 37.45 7.51 18.59
C TRP A 131 38.32 6.27 18.32
N GLY A 132 37.93 5.43 17.35
CA GLY A 132 38.73 4.30 16.91
C GLY A 132 40.11 4.72 16.41
N LEU A 133 40.19 5.73 15.53
CA LEU A 133 41.46 6.26 15.02
C LEU A 133 42.33 6.86 16.15
N VAL A 134 41.72 7.62 17.07
CA VAL A 134 42.42 8.16 18.25
C VAL A 134 42.97 7.01 19.10
N GLY A 135 42.15 6.02 19.42
CA GLY A 135 42.56 4.83 20.18
C GLY A 135 43.72 4.09 19.52
N THR A 136 43.65 3.85 18.21
CA THR A 136 44.73 3.22 17.43
C THR A 136 46.01 4.06 17.49
N SER A 137 45.93 5.38 17.29
CA SER A 137 47.12 6.25 17.37
C SER A 137 47.77 6.26 18.76
N LEU A 138 46.97 6.25 19.83
CA LEU A 138 47.47 6.20 21.20
C LEU A 138 48.08 4.84 21.54
N TYR A 139 47.54 3.75 20.99
CA TYR A 139 48.10 2.41 21.15
C TYR A 139 49.53 2.31 20.60
N PHE A 140 49.77 2.84 19.40
CA PHE A 140 51.10 2.86 18.77
C PHE A 140 52.05 3.96 19.27
N ARG A 141 51.59 4.82 20.19
CA ARG A 141 52.43 5.84 20.83
C ARG A 141 53.24 5.29 22.02
N ARG A 142 52.90 4.09 22.49
CA ARG A 142 53.65 3.36 23.53
C ARG A 142 54.74 2.51 22.91
#